data_AF-A0A7S2SLQ1-F1
#
_entry.id   AF-A0A7S2SLQ1-F1
#
_cell.length_a   1.000
_cell.length_b   1.000
_cell.length_c   1.000
_cell.angle_alpha   90.00
_cell.angle_beta   90.00
_cell.angle_gamma   90.00
#
_symmetry.space_group_name_H-M   'P 1'
#
loop_
_entity.id
_entity.type
_entity.pdbx_description
1 polymer ?
#
loop_
_entity_poly.entity_id
_entity_poly.type
_entity_poly.pdbx_seq_one_letter_code
_entity_poly.pdbx_strand_id
1 'polypeptide(L)'
;SVIPDEIIVQYKLKDIKRNEVVYIEIRKGIPGFKQAGKLASERLTVHLSKFGYAPFLRISSLWKHNTKNIMFTLVVDDFDVKFVNKADAKHLVSALESLYPITVDWSGTK
;
A
#
# COMPACT_ATOMS: atom_id res chain seq x y z
N SER A 1 7.49 28.37 -17.36
CA SER A 1 6.26 27.67 -16.94
C SER A 1 6.67 26.43 -16.15
N VAL A 2 5.99 26.11 -15.04
CA VAL A 2 6.26 24.89 -14.24
C VAL A 2 5.83 23.61 -15.00
N ILE A 3 4.96 23.76 -16.00
CA ILE A 3 4.44 22.67 -16.83
C ILE A 3 5.11 22.75 -18.20
N PRO A 4 5.72 21.64 -18.69
CA PRO A 4 6.32 21.58 -20.03
C PRO A 4 5.29 21.81 -21.16
N ASP A 5 5.72 22.44 -22.26
CA ASP A 5 4.85 22.78 -23.39
C ASP A 5 4.21 21.55 -24.05
N GLU A 6 4.95 20.43 -24.09
CA GLU A 6 4.46 19.14 -24.58
C GLU A 6 3.20 18.68 -23.83
N ILE A 7 3.18 18.84 -22.51
CA ILE A 7 2.05 18.48 -21.64
C ILE A 7 0.89 19.46 -21.85
N ILE A 8 1.18 20.75 -22.05
CA ILE A 8 0.17 21.78 -22.32
C ILE A 8 -0.58 21.46 -23.63
N VAL A 9 0.15 21.06 -24.66
CA VAL A 9 -0.41 20.70 -25.97
C VAL A 9 -1.16 19.36 -25.89
N GLN A 10 -0.53 18.32 -25.34
CA GLN A 10 -1.12 16.97 -25.28
C GLN A 10 -2.46 16.94 -24.54
N TYR A 11 -2.56 17.64 -23.42
CA TYR A 11 -3.76 17.64 -22.58
C TYR A 11 -4.65 18.87 -22.81
N LYS A 12 -4.36 19.68 -23.83
CA LYS A 12 -5.12 20.89 -24.17
C LYS A 12 -5.40 21.77 -22.95
N LEU A 13 -4.38 21.96 -22.11
CA LEU A 13 -4.54 22.59 -20.79
C LEU A 13 -5.07 24.04 -20.89
N LYS A 14 -4.85 24.70 -22.04
CA LYS A 14 -5.38 26.02 -22.35
C LYS A 14 -6.91 26.05 -22.45
N ASP A 15 -7.54 24.96 -22.86
CA ASP A 15 -8.98 24.87 -23.10
C ASP A 15 -9.77 24.61 -21.81
N ILE A 16 -9.12 23.98 -20.82
CA ILE A 16 -9.70 23.67 -19.51
C ILE A 16 -9.28 24.67 -18.42
N LYS A 17 -8.42 25.63 -18.76
CA LYS A 17 -7.98 26.71 -17.88
C LYS A 17 -9.18 27.57 -17.48
N ARG A 18 -9.45 27.66 -16.17
CA ARG A 18 -10.40 28.65 -15.65
C ARG A 18 -9.61 29.74 -14.94
N ASN A 19 -9.72 30.97 -15.44
CA ASN A 19 -8.91 32.11 -15.02
C ASN A 19 -7.41 31.85 -15.23
N GLU A 20 -6.65 31.65 -14.14
CA GLU A 20 -5.20 31.39 -14.15
C GLU A 20 -4.83 29.99 -13.65
N VAL A 21 -5.83 29.14 -13.35
CA VAL A 21 -5.60 27.86 -12.67
C VAL A 21 -6.21 26.72 -13.49
N VAL A 22 -5.48 25.62 -13.58
CA VAL A 22 -5.98 24.36 -14.13
C VAL A 22 -6.22 23.42 -12.95
N TYR A 23 -7.46 22.95 -12.81
CA TYR A 23 -7.79 21.92 -11.83
C TYR A 23 -7.49 20.55 -12.43
N ILE A 24 -6.65 19.78 -11.75
CA ILE A 24 -6.29 18.42 -12.17
C ILE A 24 -6.75 17.47 -11.08
N GLU A 25 -7.51 16.45 -11.49
CA GLU A 25 -7.90 15.34 -10.63
C GLU A 25 -7.00 14.14 -10.93
N ILE A 26 -6.21 13.71 -9.94
CA ILE A 26 -5.38 12.50 -10.07
C ILE A 26 -6.28 11.29 -9.88
N ARG A 27 -6.67 10.65 -10.98
CA ARG A 27 -7.60 9.51 -10.95
C ARG A 27 -6.93 8.16 -10.70
N LYS A 28 -5.66 8.00 -11.08
CA LYS A 28 -4.86 6.78 -10.87
C LYS A 28 -3.37 7.13 -10.79
N GLY A 29 -2.61 6.38 -10.00
CA GLY A 29 -1.15 6.42 -10.00
C GLY A 29 -0.57 5.61 -11.17
N ILE A 30 0.70 5.89 -11.52
CA ILE A 30 1.43 5.13 -12.54
C ILE A 30 1.95 3.82 -11.90
N PRO A 31 1.68 2.63 -12.48
CA PRO A 31 2.29 1.39 -12.04
C PRO A 31 3.83 1.47 -12.08
N GLY A 32 4.51 0.96 -11.07
CA GLY A 32 5.99 0.99 -11.01
C GLY A 32 6.59 2.32 -10.54
N PHE A 33 5.78 3.28 -10.08
CA PHE A 33 6.29 4.47 -9.42
C PHE A 33 7.01 4.08 -8.12
N LYS A 34 8.33 4.31 -8.02
CA LYS A 34 9.13 3.90 -6.84
C LYS A 34 8.59 4.41 -5.51
N GLN A 35 7.91 5.56 -5.50
CA GLN A 35 7.29 6.10 -4.29
C GLN A 35 5.94 5.45 -3.94
N ALA A 36 5.30 4.74 -4.88
CA ALA A 36 4.04 4.03 -4.63
C ALA A 36 4.22 2.91 -3.60
N GLY A 37 5.36 2.19 -3.63
CA GLY A 37 5.68 1.18 -2.62
C GLY A 37 5.82 1.77 -1.21
N LYS A 38 6.46 2.94 -1.09
CA LYS A 38 6.56 3.66 0.19
C LYS A 38 5.18 4.09 0.68
N LEU A 39 4.37 4.70 -0.19
CA LEU A 39 3.03 5.16 0.15
C LEU A 39 2.09 3.99 0.51
N ALA A 40 2.21 2.86 -0.19
CA ALA A 40 1.47 1.63 0.13
C ALA A 40 1.88 1.07 1.50
N SER A 41 3.18 1.05 1.81
CA SER A 41 3.70 0.62 3.11
C SER A 41 3.25 1.54 4.26
N GLU A 42 3.26 2.86 4.04
CA GLU A 42 2.75 3.84 5.01
C GLU A 42 1.25 3.67 5.26
N ARG A 43 0.45 3.52 4.19
CA ARG A 43 -1.00 3.25 4.29
C ARG A 43 -1.28 1.93 5.01
N LEU A 44 -0.54 0.87 4.67
CA LEU A 44 -0.65 -0.43 5.30
C LEU A 44 -0.33 -0.34 6.81
N THR A 45 0.74 0.37 7.17
CA THR A 45 1.14 0.59 8.56
C THR A 45 0.05 1.31 9.36
N VAL A 46 -0.52 2.38 8.79
CA VAL A 46 -1.63 3.11 9.44
C VAL A 46 -2.85 2.20 9.62
N HIS A 47 -3.22 1.42 8.62
CA HIS A 47 -4.36 0.51 8.70
C HIS A 47 -4.16 -0.57 9.76
N LEU A 48 -3.01 -1.23 9.73
CA LEU A 48 -2.68 -2.34 10.63
C LEU A 48 -2.50 -1.93 12.09
N SER A 49 -2.14 -0.67 12.35
CA SER A 49 -2.07 -0.13 13.72
C SER A 49 -3.41 -0.22 14.45
N LYS A 50 -4.53 -0.11 13.72
CA LYS A 50 -5.90 -0.28 14.26
C LYS A 50 -6.16 -1.70 14.78
N PHE A 51 -5.42 -2.68 14.25
CA PHE A 51 -5.53 -4.09 14.60
C PHE A 51 -4.40 -4.56 15.52
N GLY A 52 -3.60 -3.63 16.09
CA GLY A 52 -2.56 -3.95 17.06
C GLY A 52 -1.22 -4.40 16.47
N TYR A 53 -0.98 -4.16 15.18
CA TYR A 53 0.32 -4.43 14.54
C TYR A 53 1.17 -3.17 14.45
N ALA A 54 2.48 -3.33 14.62
CA ALA A 54 3.46 -2.27 14.48
C ALA A 54 4.65 -2.73 13.63
N PRO A 55 5.30 -1.81 12.88
CA PRO A 55 6.51 -2.12 12.13
C PRO A 55 7.67 -2.43 13.09
N PHE A 56 8.53 -3.36 12.69
CA PHE A 56 9.73 -3.69 13.45
C PHE A 56 10.80 -2.60 13.24
N LEU A 57 11.30 -2.01 14.34
CA LEU A 57 12.19 -0.84 14.34
C LEU A 57 13.36 -0.91 13.36
N ARG A 58 13.94 -2.10 13.13
CA ARG A 58 15.13 -2.29 12.31
C ARG A 58 14.84 -2.80 10.89
N ILE A 59 13.67 -3.38 10.65
CA ILE A 59 13.33 -4.02 9.37
C ILE A 59 12.03 -3.39 8.88
N SER A 60 12.16 -2.45 7.94
CA SER A 60 11.04 -1.64 7.42
C SER A 60 9.96 -2.46 6.72
N SER A 61 10.26 -3.70 6.34
CA SER A 61 9.32 -4.62 5.70
C SER A 61 8.72 -5.65 6.65
N LEU A 62 9.01 -5.63 7.96
CA LEU A 62 8.54 -6.61 8.93
C LEU A 62 7.55 -5.97 9.90
N TRP A 63 6.40 -6.60 10.11
CA TRP A 63 5.41 -6.18 11.11
C TRP A 63 5.20 -7.27 12.16
N LYS A 64 4.92 -6.84 13.39
CA LYS A 64 4.65 -7.71 14.53
C LYS A 64 3.38 -7.26 15.24
N HIS A 65 2.58 -8.21 15.71
CA HIS A 65 1.46 -7.90 16.59
C HIS A 65 1.94 -7.65 18.03
N ASN A 66 1.34 -6.69 18.72
CA ASN A 66 1.77 -6.29 20.06
C ASN A 66 1.59 -7.40 21.11
N THR A 67 0.51 -8.18 21.01
CA THR A 67 0.16 -9.21 22.01
C THR A 67 0.12 -10.64 21.47
N LYS A 68 0.21 -10.83 20.15
CA LYS A 68 0.05 -12.13 19.49
C LYS A 68 1.38 -12.57 18.92
N ASN A 69 1.62 -13.88 18.90
CA ASN A 69 2.88 -14.42 18.39
C ASN A 69 2.81 -14.62 16.87
N ILE A 70 2.64 -13.51 16.15
CA ILE A 70 2.55 -13.46 14.70
C ILE A 70 3.38 -12.30 14.16
N MET A 71 4.12 -12.57 13.09
CA MET A 71 4.88 -11.60 12.33
C MET A 71 4.74 -11.89 10.85
N PHE A 72 4.81 -10.86 10.02
CA PHE A 72 4.78 -11.03 8.58
C PHE A 72 5.64 -9.97 7.89
N THR A 73 6.12 -10.31 6.69
CA THR A 73 6.91 -9.39 5.87
C THR A 73 6.21 -9.09 4.55
N LEU A 74 6.39 -7.87 4.05
CA LEU A 74 5.97 -7.47 2.71
C LEU A 74 7.13 -7.63 1.73
N VAL A 75 6.95 -8.44 0.70
CA VAL A 75 7.89 -8.58 -0.42
C VAL A 75 7.10 -8.33 -1.69
N VAL A 76 7.33 -7.17 -2.31
CA VAL A 76 6.76 -6.70 -3.60
C VAL A 76 5.56 -7.55 -4.09
N ASP A 77 4.36 -7.09 -3.71
CA ASP A 77 3.01 -7.66 -3.94
C ASP A 77 2.59 -8.91 -3.15
N ASP A 78 3.53 -9.66 -2.57
CA ASP A 78 3.25 -10.87 -1.78
C ASP A 78 3.54 -10.72 -0.29
N PHE A 79 2.83 -11.51 0.52
CA PHE A 79 2.98 -11.57 1.97
C PHE A 79 3.44 -12.96 2.42
N ASP A 80 4.66 -13.04 2.95
CA ASP A 80 5.12 -14.24 3.66
C ASP A 80 4.80 -14.08 5.16
N VAL A 81 3.97 -14.96 5.69
CA VAL A 81 3.44 -14.90 7.06
C VAL A 81 3.93 -16.09 7.87
N LYS A 82 4.63 -15.83 8.99
CA LYS A 82 5.00 -16.87 9.96
C LYS A 82 4.14 -16.76 11.20
N PHE A 83 3.44 -17.85 11.54
CA PHE A 83 2.51 -17.89 12.66
C PHE A 83 2.66 -19.18 13.46
N VAL A 84 2.34 -19.12 14.76
CA VAL A 84 2.35 -20.29 15.65
C VAL A 84 0.96 -20.92 15.75
N ASN A 85 -0.09 -20.10 15.71
CA ASN A 85 -1.47 -20.56 15.74
C ASN A 85 -2.24 -20.05 14.51
N LYS A 86 -3.19 -20.85 14.02
CA LYS A 86 -3.97 -20.51 12.82
C LYS A 86 -4.99 -19.39 13.07
N ALA A 87 -5.39 -19.17 14.32
CA ALA A 87 -6.34 -18.11 14.68
C ALA A 87 -5.75 -16.70 14.45
N ASP A 88 -4.48 -16.51 14.80
CA ASP A 88 -3.77 -15.25 14.58
C ASP A 88 -3.54 -15.00 13.08
N ALA A 89 -3.27 -16.05 12.31
CA ALA A 89 -3.18 -15.94 10.85
C ALA A 89 -4.52 -15.53 10.24
N LYS A 90 -5.63 -16.12 10.68
CA LYS A 90 -6.99 -15.71 10.25
C LYS A 90 -7.30 -14.26 10.62
N HIS A 91 -6.87 -13.81 11.80
CA HIS A 91 -7.04 -12.41 12.20
C HIS A 91 -6.29 -11.44 11.26
N LEU A 92 -5.06 -11.80 10.86
CA LEU A 92 -4.31 -11.02 9.88
C LEU A 92 -5.01 -11.00 8.51
N VAL A 93 -5.48 -12.16 8.04
CA VAL A 93 -6.25 -12.28 6.78
C VAL A 93 -7.46 -11.35 6.79
N SER A 94 -8.29 -11.38 7.85
CA SER A 94 -9.46 -10.50 7.94
C SER A 94 -9.09 -9.01 8.00
N ALA A 95 -7.98 -8.65 8.64
CA ALA A 95 -7.51 -7.26 8.65
C ALA A 95 -7.08 -6.80 7.24
N LEU A 96 -6.45 -7.68 6.46
CA LEU A 96 -6.00 -7.38 5.09
C LEU A 96 -7.17 -7.38 4.08
N GLU A 97 -8.12 -8.31 4.18
CA GLU A 97 -9.34 -8.38 3.35
C GLU A 97 -10.19 -7.11 3.43
N SER A 98 -10.16 -6.41 4.58
CA SER A 98 -10.87 -5.15 4.74
C SER A 98 -10.30 -4.00 3.90
N LEU A 99 -9.09 -4.14 3.37
CA LEU A 99 -8.38 -3.11 2.61
C LEU A 99 -8.08 -3.54 1.17
N TYR A 100 -7.84 -4.82 0.92
CA TYR A 100 -7.46 -5.34 -0.39
C TYR A 100 -8.18 -6.67 -0.71
N PRO A 101 -8.50 -6.95 -1.98
CA PRO A 101 -8.79 -8.31 -2.40
C PRO A 101 -7.50 -9.15 -2.29
N ILE A 102 -7.49 -10.13 -1.39
CA ILE A 102 -6.33 -11.00 -1.16
C ILE A 102 -6.66 -12.45 -1.49
N THR A 103 -5.65 -13.21 -1.90
CA THR A 103 -5.73 -14.68 -2.04
C THR A 103 -4.81 -15.30 -0.99
N VAL A 104 -5.28 -16.33 -0.30
CA VAL A 104 -4.53 -16.97 0.80
C VAL A 104 -4.19 -18.40 0.41
N ASP A 105 -2.90 -18.71 0.34
CA ASP A 105 -2.41 -20.09 0.23
C ASP A 105 -1.89 -20.58 1.58
N TRP A 106 -2.57 -21.58 2.14
CA TRP A 106 -2.21 -22.20 3.42
C TRP A 106 -1.14 -23.28 3.29
N SER A 107 -0.86 -23.76 2.08
CA SER A 107 0.16 -24.79 1.84
C SER A 107 1.58 -24.23 1.98
N GLY A 108 1.75 -22.92 1.80
CA GLY A 108 3.04 -22.24 1.96
C GLY A 108 4.09 -22.67 0.93
N THR A 109 3.66 -23.29 -0.17
CA THR A 109 4.53 -23.62 -1.30
C THR A 109 4.59 -22.43 -2.24
N LYS A 110 5.75 -21.76 -2.27
CA LYS A 110 6.12 -20.92 -3.42
C LYS A 110 6.53 -21.80 -4.59
#